data_AF-A0ABD5W0K7-F1
#
_entry.id   AF-A0ABD5W0K7-F1
#
_cell.length_a   1.000
_cell.length_b   1.000
_cell.length_c   1.000
_cell.angle_alpha   90.00
_cell.angle_beta   90.00
_cell.angle_gamma   90.00
#
_symmetry.space_group_name_H-M   'P 1'
#
loop_
_entity.id
_entity.type
_entity.pdbx_description
1 polymer ?
#
loop_
_entity_poly.entity_id
_entity_poly.type
_entity_poly.pdbx_seq_one_letter_code
_entity_poly.pdbx_strand_id
1 'polypeptide(L)'
;MMVGHAALAFALAATAAASLGLSRERALAIGVAAGAFAAVPDVDIGYAVVGLTTLLRDGGTFPEVFWETGNTVHRGVTHSLLVGGTAATLFGFVAYRGWLRLVGAVGGAALVVAAVPLFGTLEAAVLALFVVAGVTVALLSRWWGLSPQATLAAALVGVLSHPFGDLFTGSPPALLYPLDIRLLPERLVLSSDPTMHLLGTFGLELGAVWLAVTVYLALNGRHVLGYVHRRAVLGAGYVGAVLALPPPTLSVSYQFVFSVLAVGLVGVVDVPVPDLRTPQSRRGVAVTGLAAVTIAWLTYAAGYLVVG
;
A
#
# COMPACT_ATOMS: atom_id res chain seq x y z
N MET A 1 -5.57 -2.30 -3.02
CA MET A 1 -4.77 -1.13 -3.45
C MET A 1 -3.30 -1.50 -3.36
N MET A 2 -2.41 -1.03 -4.25
CA MET A 2 -1.03 -1.55 -4.25
C MET A 2 -0.03 -0.71 -3.44
N VAL A 3 -0.06 0.63 -3.56
CA VAL A 3 1.01 1.49 -2.98
C VAL A 3 0.47 2.70 -2.21
N GLY A 4 -0.76 3.13 -2.49
CA GLY A 4 -1.34 4.37 -1.95
C GLY A 4 -1.39 4.41 -0.43
N HIS A 5 -1.75 3.30 0.23
CA HIS A 5 -1.83 3.21 1.69
C HIS A 5 -0.47 3.36 2.37
N ALA A 6 0.58 2.74 1.83
CA ALA A 6 1.94 2.90 2.35
C ALA A 6 2.45 4.34 2.19
N ALA A 7 2.17 4.96 1.04
CA ALA A 7 2.48 6.36 0.80
C ALA A 7 1.71 7.30 1.75
N LEU A 8 0.42 7.03 1.96
CA LEU A 8 -0.42 7.79 2.87
C LEU A 8 0.08 7.68 4.32
N ALA A 9 0.34 6.46 4.80
CA ALA A 9 0.87 6.22 6.14
C ALA A 9 2.20 6.93 6.36
N PHE A 10 3.11 6.86 5.38
CA PHE A 10 4.36 7.64 5.38
C PHE A 10 4.08 9.13 5.54
N ALA A 11 3.21 9.69 4.71
CA ALA A 11 2.95 11.12 4.68
C ALA A 11 2.33 11.61 5.99
N LEU A 12 1.35 10.89 6.52
CA LEU A 12 0.68 11.21 7.78
C LEU A 12 1.66 11.16 8.95
N ALA A 13 2.42 10.07 9.08
CA ALA A 13 3.33 9.89 10.20
C ALA A 13 4.52 10.86 10.15
N ALA A 14 5.10 11.10 8.97
CA ALA A 14 6.19 12.07 8.80
C ALA A 14 5.72 13.50 9.08
N THR A 15 4.54 13.88 8.60
CA THR A 15 3.97 15.22 8.85
C THR A 15 3.66 15.42 10.32
N ALA A 16 3.03 14.44 10.97
CA ALA A 16 2.74 14.48 12.40
C ALA A 16 4.02 14.55 13.25
N ALA A 17 5.04 13.76 12.91
CA ALA A 17 6.33 13.80 13.60
C ALA A 17 7.00 15.19 13.47
N ALA A 18 6.97 15.78 12.28
CA ALA A 18 7.52 17.11 12.04
C ALA A 18 6.71 18.21 12.76
N SER A 19 5.38 18.13 12.78
CA SER A 19 4.54 19.10 13.49
C SER A 19 4.70 19.04 15.01
N LEU A 20 5.13 17.90 15.55
CA LEU A 20 5.53 17.72 16.94
C LEU A 20 6.97 18.23 17.23
N GLY A 21 7.64 18.85 16.26
CA GLY A 21 8.97 19.44 16.44
C GLY A 21 10.13 18.45 16.40
N LEU A 22 9.91 17.22 15.93
CA LEU A 22 11.00 16.28 15.70
C LEU A 22 11.89 16.75 14.54
N SER A 23 13.17 16.40 14.59
CA SER A 23 14.09 16.68 13.49
C SER A 23 13.59 16.02 12.20
N ARG A 24 13.91 16.64 11.06
CA ARG A 24 13.59 16.13 9.72
C ARG A 24 13.96 14.66 9.56
N GLU A 25 15.16 14.27 9.97
CA GLU A 25 15.68 12.91 9.83
C GLU A 25 14.81 11.92 10.61
N ARG A 26 14.41 12.29 11.82
CA ARG A 26 13.51 11.49 12.66
C ARG A 26 12.11 11.41 12.08
N ALA A 27 11.56 12.53 11.61
CA ALA A 27 10.25 12.58 10.98
C ALA A 27 10.19 11.68 9.73
N LEU A 28 11.22 11.74 8.88
CA LEU A 28 11.35 10.87 7.71
C LEU A 28 11.50 9.39 8.11
N ALA A 29 12.31 9.08 9.12
CA ALA A 29 12.49 7.71 9.60
C ALA A 29 11.18 7.11 10.16
N ILE A 30 10.41 7.90 10.92
CA ILE A 30 9.08 7.50 11.42
C ILE A 30 8.11 7.30 10.25
N GLY A 31 8.12 8.20 9.26
CA GLY A 31 7.34 8.04 8.03
C GLY A 31 7.67 6.75 7.30
N VAL A 32 8.96 6.45 7.09
CA VAL A 32 9.41 5.21 6.42
C VAL A 32 8.94 3.99 7.20
N ALA A 33 9.07 4.00 8.53
CA ALA A 33 8.59 2.90 9.37
C ALA A 33 7.06 2.73 9.25
N ALA A 34 6.28 3.82 9.29
CA ALA A 34 4.82 3.75 9.17
C ALA A 34 4.39 3.24 7.78
N GLY A 35 5.02 3.72 6.71
CA GLY A 35 4.80 3.21 5.36
C GLY A 35 5.18 1.74 5.21
N ALA A 36 6.29 1.31 5.82
CA ALA A 36 6.69 -0.10 5.84
C ALA A 36 5.67 -0.96 6.59
N PHE A 37 5.18 -0.52 7.75
CA PHE A 37 4.13 -1.21 8.50
C PHE A 37 2.79 -1.25 7.75
N ALA A 38 2.43 -0.20 7.01
CA ALA A 38 1.26 -0.21 6.14
C ALA A 38 1.36 -1.21 4.99
N ALA A 39 2.57 -1.55 4.55
CA ALA A 39 2.80 -2.59 3.54
C ALA A 39 2.90 -4.01 4.14
N VAL A 40 2.94 -4.16 5.46
CA VAL A 40 3.04 -5.49 6.11
C VAL A 40 1.83 -6.37 5.81
N PRO A 41 0.57 -5.89 5.86
CA PRO A 41 -0.59 -6.70 5.46
C PRO A 41 -0.49 -7.29 4.04
N ASP A 42 0.13 -6.58 3.08
CA ASP A 42 0.24 -7.01 1.67
C ASP A 42 1.04 -8.30 1.46
N VAL A 43 1.78 -8.76 2.48
CA VAL A 43 2.45 -10.09 2.43
C VAL A 43 1.44 -11.23 2.37
N ASP A 44 0.17 -10.94 2.64
CA ASP A 44 -0.91 -11.90 2.51
C ASP A 44 -1.05 -12.48 1.11
N ILE A 45 -0.61 -11.81 0.04
CA ILE A 45 -0.55 -12.38 -1.32
C ILE A 45 0.26 -13.70 -1.36
N GLY A 46 1.10 -13.96 -0.35
CA GLY A 46 1.71 -15.26 -0.11
C GLY A 46 0.71 -16.41 0.00
N TYR A 47 -0.57 -16.13 0.31
CA TYR A 47 -1.67 -17.09 0.23
C TYR A 47 -1.74 -17.74 -1.15
N ALA A 48 -1.32 -17.08 -2.23
CA ALA A 48 -1.31 -17.66 -3.57
C ALA A 48 -0.36 -18.87 -3.66
N VAL A 49 0.79 -18.79 -2.97
CA VAL A 49 1.76 -19.88 -2.88
C VAL A 49 1.25 -20.97 -1.94
N VAL A 50 0.67 -20.61 -0.80
CA VAL A 50 0.13 -21.58 0.16
C VAL A 50 -1.10 -22.30 -0.41
N GLY A 51 -2.01 -21.59 -1.05
CA GLY A 51 -3.19 -22.14 -1.72
C GLY A 51 -2.83 -23.09 -2.86
N LEU A 52 -1.73 -22.85 -3.58
CA LEU A 52 -1.18 -23.82 -4.55
C LEU A 52 -0.78 -25.13 -3.87
N THR A 53 -0.21 -25.09 -2.66
CA THR A 53 0.14 -26.32 -1.93
C THR A 53 -1.09 -27.09 -1.43
N THR A 54 -2.16 -26.38 -1.07
CA THR A 54 -3.45 -27.01 -0.70
C THR A 54 -4.11 -27.64 -1.92
N LEU A 55 -4.12 -26.95 -3.07
CA LEU A 55 -4.62 -27.49 -4.33
C LEU A 55 -3.92 -28.81 -4.72
N LEU A 56 -2.60 -28.88 -4.53
CA LEU A 56 -1.81 -30.09 -4.80
C LEU A 56 -2.12 -31.25 -3.85
N ARG A 57 -2.71 -30.99 -2.68
CA ARG A 57 -3.05 -32.01 -1.67
C ARG A 57 -4.51 -32.47 -1.76
N ASP A 58 -5.42 -31.52 -1.93
CA ASP A 58 -6.86 -31.73 -1.69
C ASP A 58 -7.71 -31.68 -2.99
N GLY A 59 -7.12 -31.28 -4.12
CA GLY A 59 -7.82 -31.16 -5.42
C GLY A 59 -8.63 -29.86 -5.58
N GLY A 60 -9.15 -29.60 -6.79
CA GLY A 60 -9.92 -28.39 -7.14
C GLY A 60 -9.42 -27.71 -8.43
N THR A 61 -9.95 -26.52 -8.74
CA THR A 61 -9.39 -25.66 -9.80
C THR A 61 -8.62 -24.49 -9.19
N PHE A 62 -7.45 -24.17 -9.73
CA PHE A 62 -6.59 -23.09 -9.23
C PHE A 62 -7.31 -21.73 -9.12
N PRO A 63 -8.15 -21.30 -10.08
CA PRO A 63 -8.86 -20.03 -9.97
C PRO A 63 -9.81 -19.99 -8.78
N GLU A 64 -10.61 -21.03 -8.53
CA GLU A 64 -11.58 -21.06 -7.43
C GLU A 64 -10.89 -21.00 -6.06
N VAL A 65 -9.90 -21.87 -5.83
CA VAL A 65 -9.12 -21.90 -4.59
C VAL A 65 -8.39 -20.57 -4.38
N PHE A 66 -7.81 -19.98 -5.43
CA PHE A 66 -7.12 -18.70 -5.36
C PHE A 66 -8.05 -17.55 -4.94
N TRP A 67 -9.24 -17.45 -5.55
CA TRP A 67 -10.18 -16.35 -5.28
C TRP A 67 -10.91 -16.49 -3.95
N GLU A 68 -11.30 -17.70 -3.56
CA GLU A 68 -11.95 -17.97 -2.27
C GLU A 68 -10.97 -17.74 -1.11
N THR A 69 -9.75 -18.27 -1.23
CA THR A 69 -8.66 -18.03 -0.27
C THR A 69 -8.33 -16.54 -0.18
N GLY A 70 -8.21 -15.87 -1.33
CA GLY A 70 -7.88 -14.45 -1.38
C GLY A 70 -8.92 -13.61 -0.66
N ASN A 71 -10.22 -13.84 -0.87
CA ASN A 71 -11.25 -13.05 -0.21
C ASN A 71 -11.27 -13.24 1.32
N THR A 72 -11.09 -14.45 1.83
CA THR A 72 -11.16 -14.72 3.27
C THR A 72 -9.91 -14.23 4.01
N VAL A 73 -8.73 -14.51 3.47
CA VAL A 73 -7.45 -14.18 4.11
C VAL A 73 -7.14 -12.70 3.98
N HIS A 74 -7.16 -12.15 2.75
CA HIS A 74 -6.80 -10.77 2.48
C HIS A 74 -7.82 -9.81 3.11
N ARG A 75 -9.13 -10.07 2.95
CA ARG A 75 -10.16 -9.12 3.41
C ARG A 75 -10.68 -9.38 4.82
N GLY A 76 -10.29 -10.50 5.43
CA GLY A 76 -10.58 -10.83 6.83
C GLY A 76 -9.40 -10.53 7.73
N VAL A 77 -8.44 -11.46 7.80
CA VAL A 77 -7.39 -11.48 8.82
C VAL A 77 -6.48 -10.26 8.76
N THR A 78 -5.97 -9.90 7.58
CA THR A 78 -4.99 -8.82 7.42
C THR A 78 -5.60 -7.42 7.31
N HIS A 79 -6.88 -7.33 6.91
CA HIS A 79 -7.65 -6.09 6.85
C HIS A 79 -8.53 -5.83 8.10
N SER A 80 -8.45 -6.68 9.13
CA SER A 80 -9.15 -6.46 10.40
C SER A 80 -8.48 -5.39 11.25
N LEU A 81 -9.25 -4.43 11.76
CA LEU A 81 -8.77 -3.45 12.73
C LEU A 81 -8.50 -4.09 14.10
N LEU A 82 -9.21 -5.16 14.45
CA LEU A 82 -9.02 -5.88 15.72
C LEU A 82 -7.73 -6.71 15.69
N VAL A 83 -7.57 -7.54 14.66
CA VAL A 83 -6.36 -8.36 14.48
C VAL A 83 -5.17 -7.46 14.20
N GLY A 84 -5.32 -6.51 13.28
CA GLY A 84 -4.29 -5.54 12.91
C GLY A 84 -3.85 -4.66 14.07
N GLY A 85 -4.79 -4.11 14.87
CA GLY A 85 -4.46 -3.30 16.04
C GLY A 85 -3.75 -4.08 17.14
N THR A 86 -4.18 -5.32 17.38
CA THR A 86 -3.51 -6.24 18.31
C THR A 86 -2.08 -6.55 17.82
N ALA A 87 -1.93 -6.95 16.56
CA ALA A 87 -0.64 -7.27 15.98
C ALA A 87 0.31 -6.05 15.95
N ALA A 88 -0.17 -4.88 15.53
CA ALA A 88 0.59 -3.63 15.54
C ALA A 88 1.12 -3.28 16.93
N THR A 89 0.32 -3.50 17.97
CA THR A 89 0.73 -3.32 19.37
C THR A 89 1.84 -4.30 19.74
N LEU A 90 1.70 -5.57 19.39
CA LEU A 90 2.71 -6.60 19.62
C LEU A 90 4.01 -6.30 18.86
N PHE A 91 3.94 -5.81 17.62
CA PHE A 91 5.11 -5.36 16.86
C PHE A 91 5.82 -4.20 17.54
N GLY A 92 5.06 -3.21 18.03
CA GLY A 92 5.58 -2.12 18.85
C GLY A 92 6.28 -2.63 20.11
N PHE A 93 5.71 -3.62 20.80
CA PHE A 93 6.30 -4.24 21.99
C PHE A 93 7.62 -4.97 21.71
N VAL A 94 7.79 -5.57 20.54
CA VAL A 94 9.08 -6.13 20.11
C VAL A 94 10.18 -5.06 20.06
N ALA A 95 9.81 -3.79 19.85
CA ALA A 95 10.75 -2.68 19.85
C ALA A 95 11.34 -2.39 21.25
N TYR A 96 10.63 -2.74 22.32
CA TYR A 96 11.04 -2.54 23.72
C TYR A 96 12.11 -3.56 24.18
N ARG A 97 12.50 -3.48 25.45
CA ARG A 97 13.40 -4.43 26.13
C ARG A 97 12.69 -5.10 27.31
N GLY A 98 13.25 -6.21 27.80
CA GLY A 98 12.72 -6.94 28.95
C GLY A 98 11.36 -7.58 28.68
N TRP A 99 10.47 -7.50 29.67
CA TRP A 99 9.18 -8.21 29.65
C TRP A 99 8.28 -7.78 28.48
N LEU A 100 8.28 -6.51 28.07
CA LEU A 100 7.48 -6.05 26.94
C LEU A 100 7.90 -6.72 25.63
N ARG A 101 9.20 -6.89 25.40
CA ARG A 101 9.70 -7.61 24.23
C ARG A 101 9.25 -9.07 24.24
N LEU A 102 9.25 -9.70 25.42
CA LEU A 102 8.75 -11.05 25.59
C LEU A 102 7.26 -11.12 25.27
N VAL A 103 6.45 -10.17 25.76
CA VAL A 103 5.02 -10.08 25.45
C VAL A 103 4.78 -9.89 23.95
N GLY A 104 5.54 -9.03 23.28
CA GLY A 104 5.44 -8.87 21.83
C GLY A 104 5.73 -10.17 21.07
N ALA A 105 6.81 -10.87 21.42
CA ALA A 105 7.21 -12.11 20.77
C ALA A 105 6.26 -13.28 21.06
N VAL A 106 5.95 -13.52 22.35
CA VAL A 106 5.06 -14.59 22.79
C VAL A 106 3.64 -14.32 22.33
N GLY A 107 3.17 -13.07 22.42
CA GLY A 107 1.85 -12.68 21.94
C GLY A 107 1.71 -12.86 20.43
N GLY A 108 2.74 -12.51 19.65
CA GLY A 108 2.75 -12.77 18.20
C GLY A 108 2.68 -14.26 17.86
N ALA A 109 3.46 -15.10 18.55
CA ALA A 109 3.40 -16.54 18.39
C ALA A 109 2.04 -17.12 18.83
N ALA A 110 1.49 -16.65 19.96
CA ALA A 110 0.19 -17.06 20.46
C ALA A 110 -0.93 -16.68 19.49
N LEU A 111 -0.87 -15.51 18.85
CA LEU A 111 -1.82 -15.08 17.83
C LEU A 111 -1.85 -16.05 16.64
N VAL A 112 -0.68 -16.48 16.16
CA VAL A 112 -0.55 -17.47 15.07
C VAL A 112 -1.07 -18.84 15.50
N VAL A 113 -0.70 -19.32 16.70
CA VAL A 113 -1.13 -20.63 17.20
C VAL A 113 -2.65 -20.65 17.42
N ALA A 114 -3.23 -19.58 17.97
CA ALA A 114 -4.66 -19.46 18.18
C ALA A 114 -5.45 -19.40 16.86
N ALA A 115 -4.87 -18.89 15.78
CA ALA A 115 -5.52 -18.85 14.48
C ALA A 115 -5.82 -20.24 13.89
N VAL A 116 -5.03 -21.26 14.22
CA VAL A 116 -5.23 -22.63 13.69
C VAL A 116 -6.61 -23.20 14.05
N PRO A 117 -7.00 -23.30 15.34
CA PRO A 117 -8.31 -23.82 15.71
C PRO A 117 -9.46 -22.82 15.46
N LEU A 118 -9.18 -21.52 15.36
CA LEU A 118 -10.22 -20.49 15.20
C LEU A 118 -10.60 -20.23 13.75
N PHE A 119 -9.62 -20.25 12.85
CA PHE A 119 -9.77 -19.77 11.47
C PHE A 119 -9.33 -20.81 10.44
N GLY A 120 -8.32 -21.62 10.77
CA GLY A 120 -7.78 -22.63 9.86
C GLY A 120 -6.27 -22.53 9.73
N THR A 121 -5.68 -23.55 9.10
CA THR A 121 -4.22 -23.65 8.91
C THR A 121 -3.69 -22.64 7.90
N LEU A 122 -4.49 -22.28 6.90
CA LEU A 122 -4.13 -21.33 5.86
C LEU A 122 -4.07 -19.90 6.39
N GLU A 123 -5.10 -19.48 7.12
CA GLU A 123 -5.19 -18.22 7.84
C GLU A 123 -4.06 -18.09 8.85
N ALA A 124 -3.77 -19.15 9.60
CA ALA A 124 -2.64 -19.18 10.53
C ALA A 124 -1.30 -19.03 9.80
N ALA A 125 -1.11 -19.67 8.64
CA ALA A 125 0.12 -19.55 7.85
C ALA A 125 0.32 -18.11 7.32
N VAL A 126 -0.73 -17.48 6.83
CA VAL A 126 -0.66 -16.09 6.37
C VAL A 126 -0.47 -15.14 7.54
N LEU A 127 -1.13 -15.38 8.67
CA LEU A 127 -0.92 -14.62 9.90
C LEU A 127 0.52 -14.76 10.41
N ALA A 128 1.16 -15.92 10.21
CA ALA A 128 2.57 -16.11 10.50
C ALA A 128 3.46 -15.23 9.60
N LEU A 129 3.19 -15.17 8.28
CA LEU A 129 3.89 -14.28 7.37
C LEU A 129 3.72 -12.81 7.77
N PHE A 130 2.49 -12.41 8.10
CA PHE A 130 2.16 -11.08 8.59
C PHE A 130 2.93 -10.73 9.87
N VAL A 131 2.96 -11.64 10.85
CA VAL A 131 3.70 -11.45 12.10
C VAL A 131 5.22 -11.36 11.85
N VAL A 132 5.78 -12.24 11.01
CA VAL A 132 7.21 -12.22 10.66
C VAL A 132 7.59 -10.91 9.98
N ALA A 133 6.79 -10.45 9.02
CA ALA A 133 7.01 -9.19 8.32
C ALA A 133 6.93 -7.99 9.29
N GLY A 134 5.90 -7.93 10.14
CA GLY A 134 5.74 -6.88 11.14
C GLY A 134 6.88 -6.84 12.17
N VAL A 135 7.30 -8.01 12.68
CA VAL A 135 8.46 -8.12 13.56
C VAL A 135 9.74 -7.66 12.86
N THR A 136 9.91 -8.00 11.58
CA THR A 136 11.07 -7.56 10.78
C THR A 136 11.11 -6.05 10.68
N VAL A 137 9.99 -5.39 10.35
CA VAL A 137 9.90 -3.92 10.31
C VAL A 137 10.17 -3.30 11.69
N ALA A 138 9.67 -3.90 12.79
CA ALA A 138 9.95 -3.44 14.15
C ALA A 138 11.45 -3.52 14.51
N LEU A 139 12.12 -4.61 14.13
CA LEU A 139 13.56 -4.78 14.36
C LEU A 139 14.40 -3.81 13.51
N LEU A 140 14.01 -3.60 12.24
CA LEU A 140 14.66 -2.61 11.37
C LEU A 140 14.47 -1.19 11.90
N SER A 141 13.28 -0.86 12.42
CA SER A 141 13.00 0.44 13.05
C SER A 141 13.96 0.74 14.20
N ARG A 142 14.26 -0.27 15.04
CA ARG A 142 15.29 -0.13 16.09
C ARG A 142 16.69 0.04 15.54
N TRP A 143 17.03 -0.68 14.48
CA TRP A 143 18.33 -0.58 13.82
C TRP A 143 18.54 0.82 13.22
N TRP A 144 17.46 1.45 12.75
CA TRP A 144 17.43 2.87 12.33
C TRP A 144 17.40 3.87 13.49
N GLY A 145 17.47 3.40 14.75
CA GLY A 145 17.53 4.25 15.94
C GLY A 145 16.19 4.85 16.37
N LEU A 146 15.06 4.33 15.88
CA LEU A 146 13.74 4.76 16.37
C LEU A 146 13.52 4.29 17.80
N SER A 147 12.86 5.15 18.59
CA SER A 147 12.44 4.77 19.94
C SER A 147 11.34 3.71 19.88
N PRO A 148 11.16 2.91 20.94
CA PRO A 148 10.07 1.93 21.00
C PRO A 148 8.68 2.57 20.85
N GLN A 149 8.48 3.76 21.43
CA GLN A 149 7.24 4.52 21.32
C GLN A 149 6.98 4.96 19.88
N ALA A 150 8.00 5.45 19.18
CA ALA A 150 7.90 5.85 17.78
C ALA A 150 7.61 4.64 16.88
N THR A 151 8.21 3.49 17.19
CA THR A 151 7.96 2.23 16.46
C THR A 151 6.53 1.74 16.68
N LEU A 152 6.03 1.78 17.92
CA LEU A 152 4.64 1.44 18.24
C LEU A 152 3.65 2.37 17.52
N ALA A 153 3.88 3.68 17.57
CA ALA A 153 3.04 4.65 16.87
C ALA A 153 3.05 4.43 15.35
N ALA A 154 4.23 4.20 14.76
CA ALA A 154 4.36 3.88 13.34
C ALA A 154 3.64 2.58 12.97
N ALA A 155 3.73 1.53 13.81
CA ALA A 155 3.03 0.28 13.61
C ALA A 155 1.51 0.46 13.62
N LEU A 156 0.99 1.21 14.61
CA LEU A 156 -0.44 1.51 14.70
C LEU A 156 -0.93 2.31 13.50
N VAL A 157 -0.24 3.41 13.15
CA VAL A 157 -0.61 4.23 11.98
C VAL A 157 -0.55 3.41 10.69
N GLY A 158 0.53 2.65 10.50
CA GLY A 158 0.73 1.85 9.29
C GLY A 158 -0.33 0.78 9.14
N VAL A 159 -0.41 -0.14 10.10
CA VAL A 159 -1.31 -1.30 10.01
C VAL A 159 -2.79 -0.88 10.06
N LEU A 160 -3.18 0.09 10.89
CA LEU A 160 -4.59 0.48 11.00
C LEU A 160 -5.07 1.35 9.83
N SER A 161 -4.17 2.03 9.11
CA SER A 161 -4.57 2.77 7.90
C SER A 161 -4.71 1.87 6.68
N HIS A 162 -4.07 0.71 6.68
CA HIS A 162 -4.04 -0.22 5.56
C HIS A 162 -5.45 -0.60 5.02
N PRO A 163 -6.42 -1.04 5.86
CA PRO A 163 -7.68 -1.58 5.34
C PRO A 163 -8.51 -0.55 4.56
N PHE A 164 -8.32 0.73 4.86
CA PHE A 164 -9.09 1.81 4.25
C PHE A 164 -8.74 2.04 2.78
N GLY A 165 -7.60 1.53 2.31
CA GLY A 165 -7.28 1.55 0.89
C GLY A 165 -8.31 0.79 0.06
N ASP A 166 -8.79 -0.35 0.56
CA ASP A 166 -9.63 -1.25 -0.21
C ASP A 166 -11.11 -0.84 -0.28
N LEU A 167 -11.50 0.26 0.38
CA LEU A 167 -12.88 0.75 0.38
C LEU A 167 -13.45 1.06 -1.00
N PHE A 168 -12.59 1.42 -1.97
CA PHE A 168 -13.00 1.89 -3.30
C PHE A 168 -12.73 0.89 -4.42
N THR A 169 -12.24 -0.31 -4.11
CA THR A 169 -11.86 -1.30 -5.12
C THR A 169 -12.75 -2.54 -5.01
N GLY A 170 -12.35 -3.49 -4.18
CA GLY A 170 -13.01 -4.78 -4.03
C GLY A 170 -14.29 -4.75 -3.21
N SER A 171 -14.67 -5.92 -2.67
CA SER A 171 -15.62 -5.96 -1.56
C SER A 171 -15.02 -5.25 -0.35
N PRO A 172 -15.84 -4.58 0.48
CA PRO A 172 -15.35 -3.96 1.70
C PRO A 172 -14.58 -4.95 2.59
N PRO A 173 -13.50 -4.50 3.24
CA PRO A 173 -12.82 -5.30 4.26
C PRO A 173 -13.74 -5.59 5.43
N ALA A 174 -13.61 -6.78 6.02
CA ALA A 174 -14.28 -7.14 7.26
C ALA A 174 -13.56 -6.48 8.45
N LEU A 175 -13.74 -5.17 8.62
CA LEU A 175 -12.99 -4.33 9.58
C LEU A 175 -13.03 -4.85 11.02
N LEU A 176 -14.08 -5.56 11.43
CA LEU A 176 -14.25 -6.12 12.78
C LEU A 176 -14.06 -7.64 12.85
N TYR A 177 -13.51 -8.28 11.80
CA TYR A 177 -13.22 -9.70 11.81
C TYR A 177 -12.40 -10.09 13.07
N PRO A 178 -12.73 -11.20 13.75
CA PRO A 178 -13.65 -12.26 13.35
C PRO A 178 -15.12 -12.04 13.79
N LEU A 179 -15.47 -10.87 14.30
CA LEU A 179 -16.86 -10.56 14.60
C LEU A 179 -17.64 -10.45 13.28
N ASP A 180 -18.79 -11.11 13.19
CA ASP A 180 -19.68 -11.03 12.01
C ASP A 180 -20.49 -9.71 12.04
N ILE A 181 -19.78 -8.58 12.15
CA ILE A 181 -20.34 -7.23 12.19
C ILE A 181 -19.79 -6.47 10.98
N ARG A 182 -20.68 -6.15 10.03
CA ARG A 182 -20.34 -5.38 8.84
C ARG A 182 -20.61 -3.89 9.06
N LEU A 183 -19.55 -3.11 9.19
CA LEU A 183 -19.65 -1.64 9.27
C LEU A 183 -19.95 -1.01 7.90
N LEU A 184 -19.44 -1.62 6.84
CA LEU A 184 -19.62 -1.17 5.46
C LEU A 184 -20.18 -2.35 4.65
N PRO A 185 -21.49 -2.35 4.35
CA PRO A 185 -22.11 -3.48 3.65
C PRO A 185 -21.69 -3.55 2.19
N GLU A 186 -21.36 -2.40 1.59
CA GLU A 186 -20.97 -2.26 0.19
C GLU A 186 -19.75 -1.34 0.06
N ARG A 187 -19.04 -1.48 -1.07
CA ARG A 187 -17.88 -0.63 -1.38
C ARG A 187 -18.32 0.81 -1.60
N LEU A 188 -17.42 1.75 -1.35
CA LEU A 188 -17.66 3.15 -1.67
C LEU A 188 -17.52 3.35 -3.18
N VAL A 189 -18.64 3.64 -3.84
CA VAL A 189 -18.72 3.87 -5.28
C VAL A 189 -18.59 5.36 -5.55
N LEU A 190 -17.49 5.77 -6.20
CA LEU A 190 -17.25 7.17 -6.59
C LEU A 190 -18.09 7.61 -7.80
N SER A 191 -18.47 6.65 -8.65
CA SER A 191 -19.24 6.88 -9.87
C SER A 191 -20.00 5.61 -10.26
N SER A 192 -21.22 5.76 -10.79
CA SER A 192 -21.97 4.63 -11.36
C SER A 192 -21.35 4.11 -12.66
N ASP A 193 -20.63 4.95 -13.39
CA ASP A 193 -19.80 4.53 -14.52
C ASP A 193 -18.56 3.75 -14.00
N PRO A 194 -18.38 2.47 -14.39
CA PRO A 194 -17.28 1.64 -13.89
C PRO A 194 -15.88 2.14 -14.24
N THR A 195 -15.72 2.80 -15.39
CA THR A 195 -14.45 3.39 -15.84
C THR A 195 -14.12 4.61 -15.02
N MET A 196 -15.08 5.51 -14.83
CA MET A 196 -14.90 6.70 -14.00
C MET A 196 -14.68 6.33 -12.53
N HIS A 197 -15.29 5.25 -12.04
CA HIS A 197 -15.01 4.73 -10.71
C HIS A 197 -13.55 4.26 -10.59
N LEU A 198 -13.06 3.45 -11.55
CA LEU A 198 -11.65 3.03 -11.59
C LEU A 198 -10.71 4.25 -11.65
N LEU A 199 -10.98 5.22 -12.53
CA LEU A 199 -10.16 6.42 -12.68
C LEU A 199 -10.17 7.27 -11.41
N GLY A 200 -11.31 7.40 -10.73
CA GLY A 200 -11.42 8.08 -9.45
C GLY A 200 -10.60 7.39 -8.36
N THR A 201 -10.71 6.06 -8.26
CA THR A 201 -9.96 5.26 -7.28
C THR A 201 -8.44 5.33 -7.54
N PHE A 202 -8.03 5.25 -8.81
CA PHE A 202 -6.62 5.46 -9.20
C PHE A 202 -6.13 6.87 -8.89
N GLY A 203 -7.00 7.88 -9.07
CA GLY A 203 -6.72 9.27 -8.69
C GLY A 203 -6.47 9.44 -7.19
N LEU A 204 -7.21 8.73 -6.33
CA LEU A 204 -6.98 8.70 -4.88
C LEU A 204 -5.61 8.09 -4.53
N GLU A 205 -5.23 6.99 -5.19
CA GLU A 205 -3.90 6.40 -5.01
C GLU A 205 -2.79 7.36 -5.46
N LEU A 206 -2.95 7.98 -6.63
CA LEU A 206 -2.02 9.00 -7.13
C LEU A 206 -1.90 10.18 -6.17
N GLY A 207 -3.01 10.63 -5.59
CA GLY A 207 -3.05 11.70 -4.60
C GLY A 207 -2.24 11.35 -3.35
N ALA A 208 -2.38 10.13 -2.84
CA ALA A 208 -1.59 9.64 -1.70
C ALA A 208 -0.08 9.60 -2.01
N VAL A 209 0.29 9.15 -3.21
CA VAL A 209 1.70 9.14 -3.66
C VAL A 209 2.25 10.56 -3.79
N TRP A 210 1.48 11.48 -4.40
CA TRP A 210 1.86 12.89 -4.49
C TRP A 210 2.01 13.55 -3.13
N LEU A 211 1.13 13.24 -2.18
CA LEU A 211 1.22 13.71 -0.80
C LEU A 211 2.53 13.24 -0.15
N ALA A 212 2.88 11.95 -0.28
CA ALA A 212 4.13 11.41 0.24
C ALA A 212 5.37 12.06 -0.38
N VAL A 213 5.40 12.23 -1.71
CA VAL A 213 6.48 12.92 -2.43
C VAL A 213 6.60 14.37 -1.96
N THR A 214 5.48 15.06 -1.80
CA THR A 214 5.46 16.46 -1.35
C THR A 214 5.98 16.58 0.07
N VAL A 215 5.52 15.74 1.01
CA VAL A 215 6.00 15.71 2.39
C VAL A 215 7.50 15.41 2.42
N TYR A 216 7.96 14.40 1.67
CA TYR A 216 9.38 14.07 1.56
C TYR A 216 10.19 15.29 1.10
N LEU A 217 9.81 15.92 -0.02
CA LEU A 217 10.55 17.06 -0.56
C LEU A 217 10.49 18.29 0.35
N ALA A 218 9.33 18.58 0.95
CA ALA A 218 9.13 19.71 1.85
C ALA A 218 9.99 19.57 3.11
N LEU A 219 9.99 18.39 3.75
CA LEU A 219 10.91 18.10 4.85
C LEU A 219 12.36 18.21 4.41
N ASN A 220 12.64 17.99 3.12
CA ASN A 220 13.96 18.17 2.54
C ASN A 220 14.34 19.62 2.19
N GLY A 221 13.47 20.61 2.45
CA GLY A 221 13.65 22.00 2.05
C GLY A 221 13.61 22.18 0.52
N ARG A 222 12.85 21.34 -0.17
CA ARG A 222 12.78 21.27 -1.63
C ARG A 222 11.33 21.45 -2.10
N HIS A 223 11.17 21.96 -3.32
CA HIS A 223 9.87 22.16 -3.94
C HIS A 223 9.64 21.16 -5.08
N VAL A 224 8.42 20.63 -5.20
CA VAL A 224 8.04 19.60 -6.18
C VAL A 224 8.33 20.05 -7.62
N LEU A 225 7.92 21.28 -7.97
CA LEU A 225 8.07 21.80 -9.33
C LEU A 225 9.54 21.90 -9.79
N GLY A 226 10.49 21.93 -8.86
CA GLY A 226 11.92 21.92 -9.18
C GLY A 226 12.43 20.58 -9.74
N TYR A 227 11.62 19.52 -9.68
CA TYR A 227 11.94 18.17 -10.13
C TYR A 227 11.05 17.67 -11.27
N VAL A 228 10.04 18.45 -11.69
CA VAL A 228 9.17 18.08 -12.81
C VAL A 228 9.78 18.61 -14.10
N HIS A 229 10.22 17.71 -14.98
CA HIS A 229 10.68 18.09 -16.31
C HIS A 229 9.51 18.22 -17.30
N ARG A 230 9.65 19.11 -18.29
CA ARG A 230 8.65 19.34 -19.36
C ARG A 230 8.23 18.07 -20.10
N ARG A 231 9.08 17.04 -20.08
CA ARG A 231 8.81 15.74 -20.72
C ARG A 231 7.63 14.99 -20.12
N ALA A 232 7.21 15.31 -18.91
CA ALA A 232 5.98 14.76 -18.34
C ALA A 232 4.78 14.94 -19.29
N VAL A 233 4.79 15.99 -20.12
CA VAL A 233 3.77 16.25 -21.15
C VAL A 233 3.64 15.11 -22.18
N LEU A 234 4.68 14.30 -22.41
CA LEU A 234 4.59 13.12 -23.28
C LEU A 234 3.54 12.10 -22.79
N GLY A 235 3.22 12.12 -21.49
CA GLY A 235 2.13 11.32 -20.95
C GLY A 235 0.76 11.65 -21.57
N ALA A 236 0.58 12.85 -22.12
CA ALA A 236 -0.65 13.24 -22.81
C ALA A 236 -0.96 12.36 -24.03
N GLY A 237 0.05 11.74 -24.64
CA GLY A 237 -0.15 10.80 -25.75
C GLY A 237 -0.98 9.57 -25.37
N TYR A 238 -1.07 9.26 -24.07
CA TYR A 238 -1.86 8.14 -23.56
C TYR A 238 -3.37 8.30 -23.81
N VAL A 239 -3.86 9.50 -24.13
CA VAL A 239 -5.25 9.72 -24.57
C VAL A 239 -5.64 8.84 -25.77
N GLY A 240 -4.69 8.49 -26.65
CA GLY A 240 -4.95 7.59 -27.78
C GLY A 240 -5.42 6.20 -27.36
N ALA A 241 -5.11 5.76 -26.13
CA ALA A 241 -5.58 4.49 -25.58
C ALA A 241 -7.11 4.44 -25.45
N VAL A 242 -7.79 5.58 -25.31
CA VAL A 242 -9.27 5.65 -25.29
C VAL A 242 -9.88 5.10 -26.58
N LEU A 243 -9.19 5.29 -27.72
CA LEU A 243 -9.67 4.84 -29.03
C LEU A 243 -9.22 3.42 -29.38
N ALA A 244 -8.12 2.96 -28.78
CA ALA A 244 -7.47 1.70 -29.14
C ALA A 244 -7.80 0.53 -28.19
N LEU A 245 -8.23 0.83 -26.96
CA LEU A 245 -8.47 -0.15 -25.91
C LEU A 245 -9.92 -0.05 -25.39
N PRO A 246 -10.53 -1.17 -24.97
CA PRO A 246 -11.80 -1.12 -24.28
C PRO A 246 -11.69 -0.29 -22.98
N PRO A 247 -12.74 0.42 -22.57
CA PRO A 247 -12.75 1.16 -21.32
C PRO A 247 -12.43 0.25 -20.12
N PRO A 248 -11.42 0.60 -19.31
CA PRO A 248 -10.97 -0.24 -18.23
C PRO A 248 -11.94 -0.17 -17.05
N THR A 249 -12.13 -1.29 -16.37
CA THR A 249 -12.92 -1.38 -15.14
C THR A 249 -12.11 -2.07 -14.05
N LEU A 250 -12.62 -2.10 -12.81
CA LEU A 250 -11.92 -2.75 -11.69
C LEU A 250 -11.57 -4.23 -11.97
N SER A 251 -12.40 -4.96 -12.71
CA SER A 251 -12.18 -6.39 -13.02
C SER A 251 -10.97 -6.66 -13.92
N VAL A 252 -10.58 -5.68 -14.74
CA VAL A 252 -9.42 -5.74 -15.64
C VAL A 252 -8.46 -4.56 -15.41
N SER A 253 -8.48 -4.02 -14.19
CA SER A 253 -7.72 -2.82 -13.80
C SER A 253 -6.22 -2.95 -14.03
N TYR A 254 -5.66 -4.16 -13.89
CA TYR A 254 -4.25 -4.43 -14.12
C TYR A 254 -3.79 -4.02 -15.53
N GLN A 255 -4.63 -4.14 -16.56
CA GLN A 255 -4.28 -3.76 -17.93
C GLN A 255 -4.00 -2.26 -18.01
N PHE A 256 -4.95 -1.46 -17.49
CA PHE A 256 -4.82 0.00 -17.41
C PHE A 256 -3.66 0.43 -16.51
N VAL A 257 -3.53 -0.17 -15.33
CA VAL A 257 -2.48 0.20 -14.37
C VAL A 257 -1.09 -0.08 -14.94
N PHE A 258 -0.85 -1.25 -15.53
CA PHE A 258 0.45 -1.54 -16.13
C PHE A 258 0.76 -0.65 -17.33
N SER A 259 -0.21 -0.37 -18.21
CA SER A 259 0.02 0.50 -19.36
C SER A 259 0.24 1.96 -18.97
N VAL A 260 -0.50 2.49 -17.99
CA VAL A 260 -0.30 3.89 -17.53
C VAL A 260 1.00 4.02 -16.75
N LEU A 261 1.39 3.03 -15.94
CA LEU A 261 2.69 3.05 -15.24
C LEU A 261 3.87 2.95 -16.21
N ALA A 262 3.73 2.25 -17.33
CA ALA A 262 4.75 2.23 -18.38
C ALA A 262 5.04 3.62 -18.95
N VAL A 263 4.05 4.52 -18.98
CA VAL A 263 4.25 5.93 -19.35
C VAL A 263 5.19 6.64 -18.37
N GLY A 264 5.24 6.24 -17.10
CA GLY A 264 6.17 6.75 -16.11
C GLY A 264 7.66 6.56 -16.50
N LEU A 265 7.97 5.63 -17.40
CA LEU A 265 9.32 5.44 -17.96
C LEU A 265 9.81 6.66 -18.76
N VAL A 266 8.92 7.57 -19.17
CA VAL A 266 9.29 8.88 -19.72
C VAL A 266 10.24 9.65 -18.79
N GLY A 267 10.15 9.44 -17.48
CA GLY A 267 11.10 10.02 -16.52
C GLY A 267 12.54 9.51 -16.69
N VAL A 268 12.73 8.33 -17.28
CA VAL A 268 14.03 7.65 -17.47
C VAL A 268 14.57 7.86 -18.89
N VAL A 269 13.71 8.05 -19.89
CA VAL A 269 14.12 8.18 -21.29
C VAL A 269 14.82 9.54 -21.50
N ASP A 270 16.14 9.51 -21.66
CA ASP A 270 16.97 10.68 -21.98
C ASP A 270 17.92 10.45 -23.15
N VAL A 271 18.11 11.52 -23.95
CA VAL A 271 19.08 11.60 -25.05
C VAL A 271 20.31 12.43 -24.59
N PRO A 272 20.48 12.68 -23.28
CA PRO A 272 21.69 12.16 -22.62
C PRO A 272 21.36 11.45 -21.31
N VAL A 273 21.74 10.18 -21.19
CA VAL A 273 21.44 9.25 -20.09
C VAL A 273 21.45 9.92 -18.70
N PRO A 274 20.36 9.83 -17.89
CA PRO A 274 20.34 10.38 -16.54
C PRO A 274 21.40 9.70 -15.68
N ASP A 275 22.22 10.48 -14.95
CA ASP A 275 23.15 9.88 -13.98
C ASP A 275 22.40 9.45 -12.71
N LEU A 276 21.87 8.23 -12.73
CA LEU A 276 21.18 7.60 -11.61
C LEU A 276 22.10 7.34 -10.40
N ARG A 277 23.38 7.71 -10.43
CA ARG A 277 24.23 7.67 -9.23
C ARG A 277 23.92 8.81 -8.27
N THR A 278 23.38 9.93 -8.77
CA THR A 278 23.08 11.08 -7.93
C THR A 278 21.66 11.04 -7.36
N PRO A 279 21.46 11.35 -6.06
CA PRO A 279 20.11 11.43 -5.47
C PRO A 279 19.21 12.46 -6.16
N GLN A 280 19.80 13.54 -6.69
CA GLN A 280 19.06 14.58 -7.40
C GLN A 280 18.47 14.07 -8.72
N SER A 281 19.26 13.34 -9.52
CA SER A 281 18.79 12.71 -10.75
C SER A 281 17.70 11.69 -10.46
N ARG A 282 17.89 10.79 -9.47
CA ARG A 282 16.86 9.81 -9.07
C ARG A 282 15.52 10.47 -8.72
N ARG A 283 15.57 11.58 -7.97
CA ARG A 283 14.36 12.35 -7.61
C ARG A 283 13.72 12.98 -8.86
N GLY A 284 14.51 13.58 -9.73
CA GLY A 284 14.01 14.17 -10.98
C GLY A 284 13.30 13.15 -11.88
N VAL A 285 13.93 11.99 -12.06
CA VAL A 285 13.38 10.84 -12.80
C VAL A 285 12.07 10.37 -12.18
N ALA A 286 12.04 10.12 -10.87
CA ALA A 286 10.85 9.62 -10.19
C ALA A 286 9.68 10.62 -10.21
N VAL A 287 9.95 11.90 -9.91
CA VAL A 287 8.92 12.95 -9.88
C VAL A 287 8.42 13.26 -11.29
N THR A 288 9.29 13.25 -12.30
CA THR A 288 8.89 13.41 -13.71
C THR A 288 8.06 12.22 -14.19
N GLY A 289 8.44 10.99 -13.85
CA GLY A 289 7.64 9.80 -14.15
C GLY A 289 6.26 9.85 -13.52
N LEU A 290 6.17 10.22 -12.23
CA LEU A 290 4.90 10.41 -11.54
C LEU A 290 4.03 11.49 -12.20
N ALA A 291 4.63 12.61 -12.61
CA ALA A 291 3.95 13.65 -13.37
C ALA A 291 3.45 13.16 -14.73
N ALA A 292 4.24 12.35 -15.45
CA ALA A 292 3.84 11.76 -16.72
C ALA A 292 2.63 10.82 -16.54
N VAL A 293 2.64 9.96 -15.53
CA VAL A 293 1.51 9.09 -15.16
C VAL A 293 0.26 9.91 -14.81
N THR A 294 0.44 11.02 -14.08
CA THR A 294 -0.67 11.91 -13.71
C THR A 294 -1.29 12.58 -14.94
N ILE A 295 -0.46 13.07 -15.87
CA ILE A 295 -0.92 13.66 -17.13
C ILE A 295 -1.61 12.60 -18.00
N ALA A 296 -1.05 11.40 -18.08
CA ALA A 296 -1.67 10.28 -18.81
C ALA A 296 -3.04 9.93 -18.25
N TRP A 297 -3.17 9.84 -16.93
CA TRP A 297 -4.46 9.63 -16.26
C TRP A 297 -5.47 10.75 -16.53
N LEU A 298 -5.06 12.03 -16.39
CA LEU A 298 -5.94 13.17 -16.65
C LEU A 298 -6.41 13.24 -18.10
N THR A 299 -5.51 13.02 -19.05
CA THR A 299 -5.83 13.06 -20.48
C THR A 299 -6.67 11.87 -20.91
N TYR A 300 -6.44 10.67 -20.36
CA TYR A 300 -7.33 9.53 -20.55
C TYR A 300 -8.73 9.83 -20.03
N ALA A 301 -8.86 10.35 -18.81
CA ALA A 301 -10.16 10.71 -18.23
C ALA A 301 -10.90 11.75 -19.07
N ALA A 302 -10.20 12.81 -19.51
CA ALA A 302 -10.77 13.82 -20.38
C ALA A 302 -11.19 13.25 -21.75
N GLY A 303 -10.35 12.41 -22.36
CA GLY A 303 -10.67 11.76 -23.64
C GLY A 303 -11.88 10.82 -23.53
N TYR A 304 -11.95 10.05 -22.44
CA TYR A 304 -13.10 9.17 -22.15
C TYR A 304 -14.41 9.96 -22.06
N LEU A 305 -14.42 11.10 -21.35
CA LEU A 305 -15.60 11.96 -21.21
C LEU A 305 -16.02 12.68 -22.51
N VAL A 306 -15.13 12.78 -23.50
CA VAL A 306 -15.42 13.41 -24.79
C VAL A 306 -15.97 12.39 -25.80
N VAL A 307 -15.51 11.13 -25.72
CA VAL A 307 -15.86 10.07 -26.68
C VAL A 307 -17.01 9.19 -26.18
N GLY A 308 -17.13 9.01 -24.86
CA GLY A 308 -18.20 8.25 -24.19
C GLY A 308 -19.37 9.13 -23.77
#